data_AF-A0A1X1QTD0-F1
#
_entry.id   AF-A0A1X1QTD0-F1
#
_cell.length_a   1.000
_cell.length_b   1.000
_cell.length_c   1.000
_cell.angle_alpha   90.00
_cell.angle_beta   90.00
_cell.angle_gamma   90.00
#
_symmetry.space_group_name_H-M   'P 1'
#
loop_
_entity.id
_entity.type
_entity.pdbx_description
1 polymer ?
#
loop_
_entity_poly.entity_id
_entity_poly.type
_entity_poly.pdbx_seq_one_letter_code
_entity_poly.pdbx_strand_id
1 'polypeptide(L)'
;MITESDSLKKQKHIIDFFEQLMAENVNTSNTLASSNSGLRKVDTGYVFDLSSLHQAILLLKDIPYKAFKNAIYAGKLNIALADKGLVVELYEPEAKSGGGKVDSNLYHLKKLL
;
A
#
# COMPACT_ATOMS: atom_id res chain seq x y z
N MET A 1 -14.53 -14.15 16.19
CA MET A 1 -13.15 -14.05 16.70
C MET A 1 -12.21 -14.10 15.51
N ILE A 2 -11.47 -13.01 15.24
CA ILE A 2 -10.37 -13.06 14.28
C ILE A 2 -9.18 -13.58 15.09
N THR A 3 -8.73 -14.81 14.84
CA THR A 3 -7.55 -15.35 15.49
C THR A 3 -6.31 -14.60 14.96
N GLU A 4 -5.30 -14.43 15.79
CA GLU A 4 -4.06 -13.70 15.47
C GLU A 4 -3.41 -14.17 14.15
N SER A 5 -3.59 -15.45 13.81
CA SER A 5 -3.22 -16.09 12.53
C SER A 5 -3.80 -15.40 11.30
N ASP A 6 -5.05 -14.96 11.37
CA ASP A 6 -5.76 -14.36 10.23
C ASP A 6 -5.36 -12.91 9.98
N SER A 7 -4.85 -12.21 11.00
CA SER A 7 -4.30 -10.86 10.85
C SER A 7 -2.93 -10.92 10.17
N LEU A 8 -2.08 -11.86 10.61
CA LEU A 8 -0.75 -12.09 10.05
C LEU A 8 -0.82 -12.50 8.57
N LYS A 9 -1.76 -13.37 8.19
CA LYS A 9 -1.97 -13.74 6.77
C LYS A 9 -2.35 -12.54 5.90
N LYS A 10 -3.24 -11.68 6.38
CA LYS A 10 -3.65 -10.45 5.65
C LYS A 10 -2.49 -9.48 5.52
N GLN A 11 -1.72 -9.30 6.59
CA GLN A 11 -0.51 -8.48 6.55
C GLN A 11 0.50 -9.03 5.54
N LYS A 12 0.72 -10.35 5.52
CA LYS A 12 1.57 -11.01 4.52
C LYS A 12 1.10 -10.72 3.10
N HIS A 13 -0.20 -10.81 2.81
CA HIS A 13 -0.72 -10.49 1.48
C HIS A 13 -0.46 -9.04 1.05
N ILE A 14 -0.53 -8.09 1.98
CA ILE A 14 -0.22 -6.68 1.70
C ILE A 14 1.28 -6.54 1.39
N ILE A 15 2.15 -7.20 2.16
CA ILE A 15 3.61 -7.19 1.94
C ILE A 15 3.96 -7.83 0.59
N ASP A 16 3.42 -9.03 0.31
CA ASP A 16 3.63 -9.73 -0.95
C ASP A 16 3.20 -8.87 -2.15
N PHE A 17 2.09 -8.12 -2.01
CA PHE A 17 1.63 -7.18 -3.03
C PHE A 17 2.63 -6.04 -3.25
N PHE A 18 3.16 -5.44 -2.19
CA PHE A 18 4.17 -4.38 -2.31
C PHE A 18 5.49 -4.87 -2.94
N GLU A 19 5.94 -6.07 -2.60
CA GLU A 19 7.11 -6.68 -3.24
C GLU A 19 6.88 -6.87 -4.74
N GLN A 20 5.72 -7.42 -5.13
CA GLN A 20 5.37 -7.62 -6.54
C GLN A 20 5.24 -6.30 -7.29
N LEU A 21 4.71 -5.27 -6.62
CA LEU A 21 4.59 -3.92 -7.19
C LEU A 21 5.97 -3.31 -7.46
N MET A 22 6.88 -3.37 -6.48
CA MET A 22 8.24 -2.85 -6.61
C MET A 22 9.13 -3.68 -7.55
N ALA A 23 8.81 -4.96 -7.74
CA ALA A 23 9.44 -5.83 -8.72
C ALA A 23 8.85 -5.68 -10.13
N GLU A 24 7.87 -4.78 -10.33
CA GLU A 24 7.16 -4.56 -11.59
C GLU A 24 6.57 -5.85 -12.17
N ASN A 25 6.05 -6.73 -11.30
CA ASN A 25 5.47 -7.99 -11.73
C ASN A 25 4.36 -7.75 -12.77
N VAL A 26 4.46 -8.43 -13.91
CA VAL A 26 3.56 -8.23 -15.06
C VAL A 26 2.09 -8.43 -14.67
N ASN A 27 1.77 -9.41 -13.82
CA ASN A 27 0.40 -9.65 -13.40
C ASN A 27 -0.14 -8.49 -12.55
N THR A 28 0.65 -8.04 -11.57
CA THR A 28 0.29 -6.91 -10.71
C THR A 28 0.14 -5.62 -11.52
N SER A 29 1.08 -5.34 -12.43
CA SER A 29 1.02 -4.20 -13.34
C SER A 29 -0.22 -4.23 -14.24
N ASN A 30 -0.57 -5.40 -14.80
CA ASN A 30 -1.77 -5.55 -15.63
C ASN A 30 -3.06 -5.36 -14.84
N THR A 31 -3.15 -5.93 -13.63
CA THR A 31 -4.28 -5.70 -12.72
C THR A 31 -4.42 -4.23 -12.38
N LEU A 32 -3.31 -3.54 -12.11
CA LEU A 32 -3.32 -2.10 -11.82
C LEU A 32 -3.66 -1.25 -13.04
N ALA A 33 -3.18 -1.58 -14.23
CA ALA A 33 -3.51 -0.85 -15.45
C ALA A 33 -5.00 -0.99 -15.82
N SER A 34 -5.58 -2.16 -15.55
CA SER A 34 -7.01 -2.41 -15.77
C SER A 34 -7.93 -1.80 -14.70
N SER A 35 -7.37 -1.37 -13.57
CA SER A 35 -8.13 -0.82 -12.46
C SER A 35 -7.83 0.66 -12.31
N ASN A 36 -8.86 1.48 -12.08
CA ASN A 36 -8.69 2.88 -11.74
C ASN A 36 -8.22 3.02 -10.27
N SER A 37 -7.17 2.29 -9.92
CA SER A 37 -6.78 1.97 -8.55
C SER A 37 -6.12 3.12 -7.81
N GLY A 38 -6.00 4.31 -8.40
CA GLY A 38 -5.40 5.50 -7.78
C GLY A 38 -3.93 5.35 -7.33
N LEU A 39 -3.28 4.21 -7.62
CA LEU A 39 -1.84 4.02 -7.45
C LEU A 39 -1.09 4.77 -8.54
N ARG A 40 -0.21 5.67 -8.15
CA ARG A 40 0.63 6.45 -9.07
C ARG A 40 2.09 6.06 -8.92
N LYS A 41 2.73 5.63 -10.01
CA LYS A 41 4.17 5.43 -10.06
C LYS A 41 4.90 6.79 -10.01
N VAL A 42 5.94 6.87 -9.20
CA VAL A 42 6.87 8.00 -9.10
C VAL A 42 8.30 7.47 -9.18
N ASP A 43 9.30 8.33 -9.39
CA ASP A 43 10.69 7.91 -9.62
C ASP A 43 11.26 7.04 -8.48
N THR A 44 10.79 7.28 -7.25
CA THR A 44 11.25 6.59 -6.04
C THR A 44 10.37 5.40 -5.62
N GLY A 45 9.29 5.12 -6.36
CA GLY A 45 8.35 4.03 -6.04
C GLY A 45 6.91 4.35 -6.40
N TYR A 46 5.99 4.24 -5.44
CA TYR A 46 4.55 4.38 -5.68
C TYR A 46 3.85 5.21 -4.61
N VAL A 47 2.96 6.10 -5.04
CA VAL A 47 2.10 6.93 -4.18
C VAL A 47 0.66 6.47 -4.29
N PHE A 48 -0.05 6.37 -3.16
CA PHE A 48 -1.43 5.90 -3.11
C PHE A 48 -2.18 6.43 -1.88
N ASP A 49 -3.50 6.50 -1.96
CA ASP A 49 -4.35 6.53 -0.75
C ASP A 49 -4.74 5.10 -0.33
N LEU A 50 -5.23 4.95 0.90
CA LEU A 50 -5.58 3.63 1.45
C LEU A 50 -6.77 2.96 0.75
N SER A 51 -7.71 3.72 0.19
CA SER A 51 -8.87 3.17 -0.50
C SER A 51 -8.45 2.60 -1.86
N SER A 52 -7.63 3.36 -2.58
CA SER A 52 -6.94 3.00 -3.81
C SER A 52 -6.12 1.72 -3.66
N LEU A 53 -5.26 1.66 -2.63
CA LEU A 53 -4.50 0.44 -2.32
C LEU A 53 -5.40 -0.74 -1.96
N HIS A 54 -6.47 -0.50 -1.19
CA HIS A 54 -7.41 -1.55 -0.83
C HIS A 54 -8.13 -2.12 -2.06
N GLN A 55 -8.57 -1.28 -3.00
CA GLN A 55 -9.18 -1.72 -4.25
C GLN A 55 -8.22 -2.57 -5.08
N ALA A 56 -6.97 -2.15 -5.22
CA ALA A 56 -5.94 -2.92 -5.93
C ALA A 56 -5.74 -4.30 -5.30
N ILE A 57 -5.67 -4.37 -3.97
CA ILE A 57 -5.51 -5.63 -3.25
C ILE A 57 -6.78 -6.48 -3.35
N LEU A 58 -7.97 -5.87 -3.32
CA LEU A 58 -9.26 -6.57 -3.40
C LEU A 58 -9.39 -7.38 -4.69
N LEU A 59 -8.87 -6.84 -5.81
CA LEU A 59 -8.83 -7.53 -7.11
C LEU A 59 -8.00 -8.82 -7.09
N LEU A 60 -7.05 -8.93 -6.16
CA LEU A 60 -6.13 -10.07 -6.04
C LEU A 60 -6.47 -10.97 -4.84
N LYS A 61 -7.06 -10.40 -3.78
CA LYS A 61 -7.31 -11.02 -2.49
C LYS A 61 -8.56 -10.42 -1.85
N ASP A 62 -9.50 -11.25 -1.44
CA ASP A 62 -10.72 -10.80 -0.74
C ASP A 62 -10.42 -10.42 0.73
N ILE A 63 -9.90 -9.20 0.93
CA ILE A 63 -9.61 -8.65 2.26
C ILE A 63 -10.60 -7.51 2.53
N PRO A 64 -11.44 -7.56 3.57
CA PRO A 64 -12.35 -6.45 3.91
C PRO A 64 -11.58 -5.18 4.34
N TYR A 65 -12.10 -3.99 3.99
CA TYR A 65 -11.40 -2.71 4.22
C TYR A 65 -11.01 -2.48 5.70
N LYS A 66 -11.88 -2.85 6.65
CA LYS A 66 -11.58 -2.75 8.09
C LYS A 66 -10.38 -3.61 8.48
N ALA A 67 -10.29 -4.83 7.94
CA ALA A 67 -9.18 -5.73 8.23
C ALA A 67 -7.89 -5.27 7.56
N PHE A 68 -7.98 -4.74 6.33
CA PHE A 68 -6.87 -4.09 5.64
C PHE A 68 -6.30 -2.92 6.44
N LYS A 69 -7.14 -1.97 6.88
CA LYS A 69 -6.70 -0.84 7.72
C LYS A 69 -5.99 -1.32 8.99
N ASN A 70 -6.56 -2.31 9.69
CA ASN A 70 -5.95 -2.85 10.90
C ASN A 70 -4.57 -3.45 10.61
N ALA A 71 -4.38 -4.14 9.48
CA ALA A 71 -3.09 -4.72 9.11
C ALA A 71 -2.04 -3.65 8.76
N ILE A 72 -2.45 -2.54 8.12
CA ILE A 72 -1.57 -1.39 7.86
C ILE A 72 -1.16 -0.71 9.18
N TYR A 73 -2.13 -0.44 10.06
CA TYR A 73 -1.92 0.33 11.30
C TYR A 73 -1.44 -0.50 12.50
N ALA A 74 -1.34 -1.83 12.41
CA ALA A 74 -0.84 -2.68 13.48
C ALA A 74 0.65 -2.45 13.83
N GLY A 75 1.30 -1.43 13.27
CA GLY A 75 2.67 -1.00 13.61
C GLY A 75 3.79 -1.92 13.11
N LYS A 76 3.44 -3.10 12.58
CA LYS A 76 4.41 -4.11 12.13
C LYS A 76 4.68 -4.10 10.62
N LEU A 77 3.92 -3.32 9.84
CA LEU A 77 4.03 -3.30 8.39
C LEU A 77 5.43 -2.85 7.95
N ASN A 78 5.88 -1.67 8.41
CA ASN A 78 7.20 -1.15 8.05
C ASN A 78 8.34 -2.00 8.62
N ILE A 79 8.14 -2.69 9.74
CA ILE A 79 9.12 -3.66 10.26
C ILE A 79 9.30 -4.79 9.25
N ALA A 80 8.21 -5.40 8.79
CA ALA A 80 8.28 -6.48 7.82
C ALA A 80 8.72 -6.03 6.41
N LEU A 81 8.40 -4.80 6.02
CA LEU A 81 8.89 -4.21 4.77
C LEU A 81 10.39 -3.88 4.84
N ALA A 82 10.91 -3.52 6.02
CA ALA A 82 12.32 -3.23 6.18
C ALA A 82 13.20 -4.45 5.89
N ASP A 83 12.76 -5.65 6.28
CA ASP A 83 13.42 -6.92 5.93
C ASP A 83 13.48 -7.17 4.40
N LYS A 84 12.66 -6.45 3.63
CA LYS A 84 12.61 -6.47 2.16
C LYS A 84 13.28 -5.26 1.51
N GLY A 85 13.88 -4.36 2.28
CA GLY A 85 14.44 -3.11 1.79
C GLY A 85 13.37 -2.13 1.28
N LEU A 86 12.15 -2.19 1.85
CA LEU A 86 11.02 -1.32 1.49
C LEU A 86 10.51 -0.55 2.70
N VAL A 87 9.85 0.58 2.46
CA VAL A 87 9.16 1.36 3.50
C VAL A 87 7.92 2.06 2.94
N VAL A 88 6.88 2.16 3.77
CA VAL A 88 5.70 2.99 3.51
C VAL A 88 5.68 4.16 4.49
N GLU A 89 5.69 5.39 3.97
CA GLU A 89 5.64 6.62 4.77
C GLU A 89 4.49 7.52 4.32
N LEU A 90 4.15 8.51 5.15
CA LEU A 90 3.18 9.53 4.75
C LEU A 90 3.80 10.35 3.62
N TYR A 91 3.07 10.47 2.52
CA TYR A 91 3.47 11.28 1.39
C TYR A 91 2.92 12.69 1.56
N GLU A 92 3.81 13.63 1.83
CA GLU A 92 3.51 15.05 1.78
C GLU A 92 3.86 15.56 0.38
N PRO A 93 2.88 15.79 -0.51
CA PRO A 93 3.17 16.44 -1.79
C PRO A 93 3.80 17.80 -1.48
N GLU A 94 4.90 18.14 -2.16
CA GLU A 94 5.52 19.46 -2.02
C GLU A 94 4.44 20.55 -2.09
N ALA A 95 4.37 21.34 -1.03
CA ALA A 95 3.27 22.26 -0.79
C ALA A 95 3.09 23.19 -1.99
N LYS A 96 2.05 22.97 -2.80
CA LYS A 96 1.47 24.08 -3.55
C LYS A 96 0.91 25.03 -2.50
N SER A 97 1.52 26.20 -2.39
CA SER A 97 1.11 27.29 -1.51
C SER A 97 -0.39 27.51 -1.62
N GLY A 98 -1.15 27.02 -0.64
CA GLY A 98 -2.61 27.05 -0.68
C GLY A 98 -3.18 25.93 0.18
N GLY A 99 -3.43 26.25 1.46
CA GLY A 99 -4.01 25.35 2.46
C GLY A 99 -5.41 24.84 2.09
N GLY A 100 -5.47 23.88 1.18
CA GLY A 100 -6.63 23.04 0.95
C GLY A 100 -6.55 21.81 1.85
N LYS A 101 -7.66 21.45 2.49
CA LYS A 101 -7.79 20.22 3.27
C LYS A 101 -7.23 19.04 2.48
N VAL A 102 -6.26 18.33 3.07
CA VAL A 102 -5.82 17.03 2.58
C VAL A 102 -6.94 16.05 2.93
N ASP A 103 -7.94 15.89 2.06
CA ASP A 103 -9.11 15.04 2.32
C ASP A 103 -8.77 13.53 2.31
N SER A 104 -7.53 13.14 2.01
CA SER A 104 -7.03 11.78 2.17
C SER A 104 -5.51 11.76 2.32
N ASN A 105 -5.01 11.19 3.41
CA ASN A 105 -3.58 10.94 3.59
C ASN A 105 -3.06 10.10 2.42
N LEU A 106 -2.09 10.63 1.68
CA LEU A 106 -1.34 9.87 0.68
C LEU A 106 -0.17 9.17 1.37
N TYR A 107 0.20 8.02 0.86
CA TYR A 107 1.30 7.20 1.35
C TYR A 107 2.25 6.91 0.20
N HIS A 108 3.53 6.76 0.51
CA HIS A 108 4.60 6.50 -0.44
C HIS A 108 5.30 5.20 -0.07
N LEU A 109 5.20 4.21 -0.96
CA LEU A 109 6.04 3.01 -0.95
C LEU A 109 7.32 3.31 -1.71
N LYS A 110 8.47 3.13 -1.05
CA LYS A 110 9.80 3.32 -1.64
C LYS A 110 10.79 2.29 -1.14
N LYS A 111 11.95 2.20 -1.80
CA LYS A 111 13.09 1.42 -1.30
C LYS A 111 13.74 2.12 -0.11
N LEU A 112 14.17 1.36 0.89
CA LEU A 112 15.13 1.81 1.90
C LEU A 112 16.49 1.94 1.21
N LEU A 113 17.10 3.12 1.32
CA LEU A 113 18.45 3.41 0.84
C LEU A 113 19.50 2.76 1.74
#